data_AF-A0A6L7MDK7-F1
#
_entry.id   AF-A0A6L7MDK7-F1
#
_cell.length_a   1.000
_cell.length_b   1.000
_cell.length_c   1.000
_cell.angle_alpha   90.00
_cell.angle_beta   90.00
_cell.angle_gamma   90.00
#
_symmetry.space_group_name_H-M   'P 1'
#
loop_
_entity.id
_entity.type
_entity.pdbx_description
1 polymer ?
#
loop_
_entity_poly.entity_id
_entity_poly.type
_entity_poly.pdbx_seq_one_letter_code
_entity_poly.pdbx_strand_id
1 'polypeptide(L)'
;MDPNSSQNQRVLSGMRPTGALHLGHLHGVLYNWLKLQHTHECFFFVADWHALTTEYDNTRVISQSVMDMVVDWLAVGVNPNAATLFVQSHIPEHAELHLLLSMITPLGWLERVPTYKDQQDKLKEKDLATYGFLGYPLLQSADILVYKASHVPVGEDQVAHVELTREVARRFNFLYGKTPDFEERAKLAIAKIGKKNAKLYRQYRKRYQEQGDQESL
;
A
#
# COMPACT_ATOMS: atom_id res chain seq x y z
N MET A 1 20.96 9.76 16.61
CA MET A 1 20.06 8.75 16.01
C MET A 1 19.97 9.07 14.53
N ASP A 2 20.35 8.14 13.67
CA ASP A 2 20.24 8.35 12.22
C ASP A 2 18.76 8.51 11.83
N PRO A 3 18.39 9.55 11.07
CA PRO A 3 17.01 9.72 10.60
C PRO A 3 16.53 8.55 9.72
N ASN A 4 17.46 7.74 9.19
CA ASN A 4 17.19 6.55 8.38
C ASN A 4 16.83 5.29 9.20
N SER A 5 17.03 5.26 10.51
CA SER A 5 16.75 4.02 11.28
C SER A 5 15.25 3.74 11.43
N SER A 6 14.40 4.76 11.36
CA SER A 6 12.94 4.62 11.42
C SER A 6 12.32 4.20 10.09
N GLN A 7 12.90 4.63 8.95
CA GLN A 7 12.41 4.27 7.62
C GLN A 7 12.49 2.77 7.30
N ASN A 8 13.38 2.02 7.97
CA ASN A 8 13.57 0.60 7.73
C ASN A 8 12.61 -0.32 8.51
N GLN A 9 11.66 0.21 9.27
CA GLN A 9 10.83 -0.55 10.22
C GLN A 9 9.32 -0.48 9.90
N ARG A 10 8.91 -0.06 8.70
CA ARG A 10 7.51 0.05 8.34
C ARG A 10 6.92 -1.26 7.84
N VAL A 11 5.85 -1.69 8.49
CA VAL A 11 5.08 -2.86 8.11
C VAL A 11 3.76 -2.40 7.51
N LEU A 12 3.42 -2.89 6.31
CA LEU A 12 2.07 -2.78 5.78
C LEU A 12 1.47 -4.19 5.66
N SER A 13 0.26 -4.37 6.17
CA SER A 13 -0.51 -5.60 5.99
C SER A 13 -2.00 -5.26 5.95
N GLY A 14 -2.80 -6.04 5.25
CA GLY A 14 -4.22 -5.75 5.13
C GLY A 14 -5.03 -6.99 4.79
N MET A 15 -6.34 -6.88 4.95
CA MET A 15 -7.27 -7.96 4.63
C MET A 15 -8.44 -7.40 3.82
N ARG A 16 -8.95 -8.22 2.90
CA ARG A 16 -10.19 -7.89 2.18
C ARG A 16 -11.38 -8.15 3.11
N PRO A 17 -12.36 -7.24 3.19
CA PRO A 17 -13.57 -7.44 3.98
C PRO A 17 -14.53 -8.40 3.26
N THR A 18 -14.34 -9.72 3.41
CA THR A 18 -15.15 -10.76 2.75
C THR A 18 -16.02 -11.57 3.72
N GLY A 19 -16.43 -10.96 4.83
CA GLY A 19 -17.21 -11.57 5.91
C GLY A 19 -16.45 -11.68 7.24
N ALA A 20 -17.07 -12.35 8.21
CA ALA A 20 -16.54 -12.49 9.57
C ALA A 20 -15.20 -13.24 9.59
N LEU A 21 -14.29 -12.83 10.49
CA LEU A 21 -13.02 -13.52 10.64
C LEU A 21 -13.21 -14.89 11.34
N HIS A 22 -12.22 -15.77 11.19
CA HIS A 22 -12.25 -17.13 11.72
C HIS A 22 -10.85 -17.54 12.18
N LEU A 23 -10.71 -18.70 12.83
CA LEU A 23 -9.44 -19.15 13.43
C LEU A 23 -8.26 -19.19 12.45
N GLY A 24 -8.50 -19.45 11.16
CA GLY A 24 -7.47 -19.35 10.12
C GLY A 24 -6.84 -17.95 10.02
N HIS A 25 -7.65 -16.88 10.11
CA HIS A 25 -7.18 -15.49 10.13
C HIS A 25 -6.41 -15.17 11.41
N LEU A 26 -6.90 -15.68 12.54
CA LEU A 26 -6.25 -15.50 13.84
C LEU A 26 -4.81 -16.04 13.84
N HIS A 27 -4.65 -17.31 13.44
CA HIS A 27 -3.34 -17.96 13.41
C HIS A 27 -2.46 -17.46 12.26
N GLY A 28 -3.05 -17.23 11.08
CA GLY A 28 -2.31 -16.88 9.87
C GLY A 28 -1.79 -15.45 9.84
N VAL A 29 -2.55 -14.48 10.38
CA VAL A 29 -2.25 -13.05 10.22
C VAL A 29 -2.25 -12.33 11.58
N LEU A 30 -3.33 -12.44 12.35
CA LEU A 30 -3.54 -11.57 13.51
C LEU A 30 -2.50 -11.81 14.63
N TYR A 31 -2.11 -13.07 14.91
CA TYR A 31 -1.03 -13.33 15.87
C TYR A 31 0.31 -12.71 15.47
N ASN A 32 0.58 -12.59 14.17
CA ASN A 32 1.77 -11.88 13.71
C ASN A 32 1.61 -10.37 13.94
N TRP A 33 0.44 -9.80 13.64
CA TRP A 33 0.14 -8.39 13.92
C TRP A 33 0.29 -8.04 15.40
N LEU A 34 -0.17 -8.92 16.31
CA LEU A 34 -0.01 -8.74 17.77
C LEU A 34 1.45 -8.59 18.21
N LYS A 35 2.39 -9.22 17.50
CA LYS A 35 3.83 -9.10 17.77
C LYS A 35 4.43 -7.87 17.08
N LEU A 36 4.07 -7.65 15.81
CA LEU A 36 4.65 -6.59 14.99
C LEU A 36 4.26 -5.19 15.48
N GLN A 37 3.02 -4.99 15.93
CA GLN A 37 2.53 -3.68 16.38
C GLN A 37 3.33 -3.07 17.55
N HIS A 38 4.10 -3.88 18.28
CA HIS A 38 4.93 -3.42 19.40
C HIS A 38 6.41 -3.27 19.05
N THR A 39 6.81 -3.68 17.84
CA THR A 39 8.21 -3.71 17.40
C THR A 39 8.47 -2.87 16.15
N HIS A 40 7.43 -2.53 15.40
CA HIS A 40 7.51 -1.86 14.10
C HIS A 40 6.49 -0.72 14.00
N GLU A 41 6.71 0.21 13.06
CA GLU A 41 5.69 1.17 12.65
C GLU A 41 4.69 0.45 11.74
N CYS A 42 3.55 0.02 12.29
CA CYS A 42 2.58 -0.80 11.58
C CYS A 42 1.43 0.01 10.98
N PHE A 43 1.10 -0.34 9.74
CA PHE A 43 -0.05 0.11 8.99
C PHE A 43 -0.90 -1.11 8.67
N PHE A 44 -2.06 -1.22 9.30
CA PHE A 44 -3.01 -2.30 9.06
C PHE A 44 -4.29 -1.76 8.45
N PHE A 45 -4.77 -2.36 7.37
CA PHE A 45 -5.84 -1.74 6.61
C PHE A 45 -6.89 -2.69 6.04
N VAL A 46 -8.11 -2.17 5.98
CA VAL A 46 -9.23 -2.81 5.30
C VAL A 46 -9.12 -2.52 3.81
N ALA A 47 -8.89 -3.57 3.02
CA ALA A 47 -8.71 -3.49 1.58
C ALA A 47 -10.06 -3.58 0.84
N ASP A 48 -10.91 -2.57 1.00
CA ASP A 48 -12.29 -2.58 0.50
C ASP A 48 -12.40 -2.40 -1.02
N TRP A 49 -11.52 -1.64 -1.67
CA TRP A 49 -11.47 -1.64 -3.14
C TRP A 49 -10.97 -2.96 -3.71
N HIS A 50 -10.10 -3.68 -3.01
CA HIS A 50 -9.73 -5.04 -3.42
C HIS A 50 -10.91 -6.01 -3.34
N ALA A 51 -11.84 -5.84 -2.40
CA ALA A 51 -13.06 -6.66 -2.36
C ALA A 51 -13.95 -6.43 -3.60
N LEU A 52 -14.01 -5.20 -4.13
CA LEU A 52 -14.76 -4.90 -5.35
C LEU A 52 -14.25 -5.66 -6.58
N THR A 53 -12.99 -6.11 -6.60
CA THR A 53 -12.45 -6.84 -7.76
C THR A 53 -13.12 -8.20 -7.98
N THR A 54 -13.78 -8.75 -6.95
CA THR A 54 -14.55 -10.00 -7.02
C THR A 54 -16.02 -9.84 -6.60
N GLU A 55 -16.40 -8.78 -5.88
CA GLU A 55 -17.76 -8.53 -5.37
C GLU A 55 -18.41 -7.28 -5.99
N TYR A 56 -18.01 -6.89 -7.22
CA TYR A 56 -18.48 -5.67 -7.88
C TYR A 56 -20.02 -5.64 -8.10
N ASP A 57 -20.65 -6.81 -8.19
CA ASP A 57 -22.09 -6.99 -8.39
C ASP A 57 -22.87 -7.12 -7.05
N ASN A 58 -22.18 -7.29 -5.92
CA ASN A 58 -22.76 -7.41 -4.58
C ASN A 58 -22.03 -6.55 -3.52
N THR A 59 -21.95 -5.25 -3.77
CA THR A 59 -21.16 -4.32 -2.93
C THR A 59 -21.72 -4.10 -1.52
N ARG A 60 -22.99 -4.42 -1.26
CA ARG A 60 -23.64 -4.18 0.04
C ARG A 60 -22.96 -4.92 1.18
N VAL A 61 -22.45 -6.12 0.91
CA VAL A 61 -21.77 -6.96 1.91
C VAL A 61 -20.44 -6.34 2.37
N ILE A 62 -19.78 -5.58 1.48
CA ILE A 62 -18.47 -4.97 1.76
C ILE A 62 -18.58 -3.97 2.90
N SER A 63 -19.55 -3.05 2.86
CA SER A 63 -19.68 -2.00 3.87
C SER A 63 -19.89 -2.55 5.28
N GLN A 64 -20.71 -3.60 5.43
CA GLN A 64 -20.89 -4.26 6.73
C GLN A 64 -19.61 -4.99 7.16
N SER A 65 -18.99 -5.72 6.23
CA SER A 65 -17.78 -6.50 6.49
C SER A 65 -16.58 -5.64 6.89
N VAL A 66 -16.50 -4.39 6.41
CA VAL A 66 -15.48 -3.42 6.83
C VAL A 66 -15.55 -3.18 8.34
N MET A 67 -16.75 -2.90 8.86
CA MET A 67 -16.96 -2.62 10.27
C MET A 67 -16.73 -3.87 11.13
N ASP A 68 -17.29 -5.00 10.72
CA ASP A 68 -17.18 -6.27 11.46
C ASP A 68 -15.70 -6.68 11.59
N MET A 69 -14.92 -6.53 10.51
CA MET A 69 -13.51 -6.89 10.51
C MET A 69 -12.66 -5.99 11.43
N VAL A 70 -12.93 -4.68 11.47
CA VAL A 70 -12.25 -3.79 12.41
C VAL A 70 -12.61 -4.14 13.86
N VAL A 71 -13.87 -4.46 14.14
CA VAL A 71 -14.32 -4.93 15.46
C VAL A 71 -13.55 -6.20 15.85
N ASP A 72 -13.45 -7.19 14.96
CA ASP A 72 -12.70 -8.42 15.21
C ASP A 72 -11.22 -8.14 15.50
N TRP A 73 -10.57 -7.24 14.75
CA TRP A 73 -9.18 -6.85 14.99
C TRP A 73 -8.97 -6.25 16.38
N LEU A 74 -9.85 -5.33 16.79
CA LEU A 74 -9.79 -4.72 18.10
C LEU A 74 -10.05 -5.76 19.20
N ALA A 75 -11.00 -6.67 18.99
CA ALA A 75 -11.35 -7.72 19.93
C ALA A 75 -10.20 -8.70 20.20
N VAL A 76 -9.37 -9.00 19.19
CA VAL A 76 -8.19 -9.87 19.36
C VAL A 76 -6.97 -9.15 19.93
N GLY A 77 -7.01 -7.82 20.07
CA GLY A 77 -5.94 -7.03 20.69
C GLY A 77 -5.08 -6.20 19.72
N VAL A 78 -5.53 -5.95 18.50
CA VAL A 78 -4.90 -4.92 17.65
C VAL A 78 -5.16 -3.56 18.30
N ASN A 79 -4.10 -2.85 18.71
CA ASN A 79 -4.22 -1.61 19.46
C ASN A 79 -4.02 -0.40 18.53
N PRO A 80 -5.03 0.48 18.35
CA PRO A 80 -4.91 1.68 17.49
C PRO A 80 -3.92 2.72 18.03
N ASN A 81 -3.46 2.58 19.28
CA ASN A 81 -2.39 3.41 19.83
C ASN A 81 -0.99 2.87 19.50
N ALA A 82 -0.88 1.63 19.02
CA ALA A 82 0.38 0.98 18.66
C ALA A 82 0.56 0.81 17.14
N ALA A 83 -0.55 0.72 16.39
CA ALA A 83 -0.56 0.61 14.93
C ALA A 83 -1.59 1.58 14.32
N THR A 84 -1.31 2.03 13.09
CA THR A 84 -2.26 2.83 12.31
C THR A 84 -3.27 1.91 11.62
N LEU A 85 -4.56 2.10 11.92
CA LEU A 85 -5.66 1.39 11.29
C LEU A 85 -6.40 2.31 10.32
N PHE A 86 -6.65 1.85 9.10
CA PHE A 86 -7.40 2.63 8.11
C PHE A 86 -8.19 1.78 7.11
N VAL A 87 -9.06 2.43 6.35
CA VAL A 87 -9.82 1.84 5.25
C VAL A 87 -9.23 2.34 3.93
N GLN A 88 -8.95 1.45 2.99
CA GLN A 88 -8.29 1.77 1.72
C GLN A 88 -9.02 2.89 0.96
N SER A 89 -10.34 2.79 0.82
CA SER A 89 -11.13 3.78 0.09
C SER A 89 -11.17 5.18 0.71
N HIS A 90 -10.80 5.32 1.99
CA HIS A 90 -10.74 6.62 2.66
C HIS A 90 -9.48 7.42 2.31
N ILE A 91 -8.51 6.79 1.64
CA ILE A 91 -7.23 7.39 1.24
C ILE A 91 -7.15 7.42 -0.29
N PRO A 92 -7.69 8.45 -0.95
CA PRO A 92 -7.81 8.51 -2.41
C PRO A 92 -6.47 8.43 -3.16
N GLU A 93 -5.36 8.75 -2.49
CA GLU A 93 -4.00 8.66 -3.02
C GLU A 93 -3.62 7.24 -3.46
N HIS A 94 -4.27 6.21 -2.90
CA HIS A 94 -4.12 4.84 -3.38
C HIS A 94 -4.62 4.69 -4.83
N ALA A 95 -5.77 5.27 -5.16
CA ALA A 95 -6.34 5.24 -6.51
C ALA A 95 -5.54 6.13 -7.47
N GLU A 96 -5.11 7.30 -7.00
CA GLU A 96 -4.26 8.20 -7.81
C GLU A 96 -2.93 7.52 -8.16
N LEU A 97 -2.26 6.93 -7.17
CA LEU A 97 -1.00 6.23 -7.41
C LEU A 97 -1.22 5.00 -8.30
N HIS A 98 -2.29 4.23 -8.09
CA HIS A 98 -2.66 3.12 -8.96
C HIS A 98 -2.80 3.56 -10.43
N LEU A 99 -3.52 4.66 -10.68
CA LEU A 99 -3.70 5.24 -12.01
C LEU A 99 -2.36 5.65 -12.63
N LEU A 100 -1.47 6.29 -11.87
CA LEU A 100 -0.16 6.69 -12.38
C LEU A 100 0.72 5.46 -12.70
N LEU A 101 0.70 4.45 -11.84
CA LEU A 101 1.44 3.21 -12.06
C LEU A 101 0.87 2.41 -13.24
N SER A 102 -0.44 2.48 -13.52
CA SER A 102 -1.05 1.78 -14.65
C SER A 102 -0.55 2.27 -16.00
N MET A 103 -0.19 3.56 -16.11
CA MET A 103 0.35 4.14 -17.35
C MET A 103 1.73 3.58 -17.72
N ILE A 104 2.48 3.05 -16.75
CA ILE A 104 3.83 2.54 -16.97
C ILE A 104 3.92 1.01 -16.87
N THR A 105 2.90 0.32 -16.40
CA THR A 105 2.96 -1.13 -16.14
C THR A 105 2.56 -1.93 -17.38
N PRO A 106 3.45 -2.79 -17.93
CA PRO A 106 3.10 -3.63 -19.07
C PRO A 106 2.01 -4.65 -18.72
N LEU A 107 0.98 -4.80 -19.57
CA LEU A 107 -0.12 -5.76 -19.36
C LEU A 107 0.39 -7.20 -19.15
N GLY A 108 1.37 -7.63 -19.94
CA GLY A 108 1.94 -8.97 -19.82
C GLY A 108 2.61 -9.27 -18.48
N TRP A 109 2.89 -8.27 -17.63
CA TRP A 109 3.32 -8.51 -16.25
C TRP A 109 2.15 -8.98 -15.38
N LEU A 110 0.97 -8.38 -15.56
CA LEU A 110 -0.25 -8.70 -14.83
C LEU A 110 -0.81 -10.08 -15.25
N GLU A 111 -0.84 -10.35 -16.56
CA GLU A 111 -1.34 -11.61 -17.12
C GLU A 111 -0.52 -12.85 -16.71
N ARG A 112 0.73 -12.63 -16.26
CA ARG A 112 1.65 -13.68 -15.82
C ARG A 112 1.63 -13.93 -14.32
N VAL A 113 0.90 -13.12 -13.54
CA VAL A 113 0.74 -13.38 -12.10
C VAL A 113 -0.02 -14.71 -11.94
N PRO A 114 0.57 -15.75 -11.31
CA PRO A 114 0.00 -17.11 -11.32
C PRO A 114 -1.43 -17.17 -10.77
N THR A 115 -1.71 -16.39 -9.73
CA THR A 115 -3.01 -16.34 -9.05
C THR A 115 -4.14 -15.82 -9.93
N TYR A 116 -3.85 -15.05 -10.99
CA TYR A 116 -4.90 -14.51 -11.86
C TYR A 116 -5.67 -15.63 -12.55
N LYS A 117 -4.96 -16.54 -13.24
CA LYS A 117 -5.60 -17.66 -13.95
C LYS A 117 -6.24 -18.65 -12.99
N ASP A 118 -5.53 -18.99 -11.91
CA ASP A 118 -6.03 -19.92 -10.91
C ASP A 118 -7.33 -19.43 -10.23
N GLN A 119 -7.44 -18.11 -9.97
CA GLN A 119 -8.66 -17.55 -9.38
C GLN A 119 -9.80 -17.43 -10.40
N GLN A 120 -9.53 -17.11 -11.67
CA GLN A 120 -10.55 -17.18 -12.72
C GLN A 120 -11.11 -18.61 -12.85
N ASP A 121 -10.26 -19.62 -12.78
CA ASP A 121 -10.68 -21.02 -12.85
C ASP A 121 -11.43 -21.50 -11.60
N LYS A 122 -11.16 -20.93 -10.43
CA LYS A 122 -11.88 -21.26 -9.18
C LYS A 122 -13.23 -20.57 -9.06
N LEU A 123 -13.37 -19.39 -9.64
CA LEU A 123 -14.55 -18.52 -9.51
C LEU A 123 -15.31 -18.43 -10.83
N LYS A 124 -15.53 -19.57 -11.51
CA LYS A 124 -16.20 -19.64 -12.82
C LYS A 124 -17.62 -19.09 -12.86
N GLU A 125 -18.29 -19.05 -11.70
CA GLU A 125 -19.64 -18.50 -11.57
C GLU A 125 -19.64 -16.96 -11.59
N LYS A 126 -18.47 -16.33 -11.39
CA LYS A 126 -18.29 -14.87 -11.47
C LYS A 126 -17.62 -14.50 -12.79
N ASP A 127 -18.12 -13.45 -13.42
CA ASP A 127 -17.40 -12.85 -14.55
C ASP A 127 -16.23 -12.00 -14.03
N LEU A 128 -15.06 -12.62 -13.96
CA LEU A 128 -13.81 -12.00 -13.51
C LEU A 128 -12.91 -11.60 -14.69
N ALA A 129 -13.44 -11.55 -15.91
CA ALA A 129 -12.74 -11.00 -17.07
C ALA A 129 -12.78 -9.46 -17.07
N THR A 130 -12.54 -8.85 -15.90
CA THR A 130 -12.62 -7.41 -15.71
C THR A 130 -11.24 -6.79 -15.60
N TYR A 131 -11.11 -5.54 -16.04
CA TYR A 131 -9.88 -4.77 -15.87
C TYR A 131 -9.49 -4.64 -14.39
N GLY A 132 -10.45 -4.46 -13.49
CA GLY A 132 -10.20 -4.37 -12.06
C GLY A 132 -9.59 -5.65 -11.49
N PHE A 133 -10.09 -6.82 -11.92
CA PHE A 133 -9.53 -8.10 -11.50
C PHE A 133 -8.15 -8.38 -12.12
N LEU A 134 -7.89 -7.97 -13.37
CA LEU A 134 -6.53 -8.05 -13.91
C LEU A 134 -5.56 -7.07 -13.22
N GLY A 135 -6.06 -5.90 -12.83
CA GLY A 135 -5.29 -4.79 -12.26
C GLY A 135 -5.06 -4.85 -10.75
N TYR A 136 -5.74 -5.74 -10.01
CA TYR A 136 -5.63 -5.77 -8.54
C TYR A 136 -4.19 -5.94 -8.02
N PRO A 137 -3.29 -6.72 -8.65
CA PRO A 137 -1.90 -6.81 -8.20
C PRO A 137 -1.17 -5.45 -8.28
N LEU A 138 -1.55 -4.61 -9.24
CA LEU A 138 -1.01 -3.26 -9.37
C LEU A 138 -1.62 -2.30 -8.35
N LEU A 139 -2.91 -2.47 -8.01
CA LEU A 139 -3.52 -1.74 -6.89
C LEU A 139 -2.79 -2.07 -5.58
N GLN A 140 -2.48 -3.35 -5.34
CA GLN A 140 -1.67 -3.77 -4.19
C GLN A 140 -0.26 -3.14 -4.21
N SER A 141 0.33 -2.99 -5.39
CA SER A 141 1.61 -2.28 -5.53
C SER A 141 1.49 -0.82 -5.10
N ALA A 142 0.39 -0.14 -5.47
CA ALA A 142 0.12 1.23 -5.03
C ALA A 142 -0.06 1.30 -3.49
N ASP A 143 -0.83 0.37 -2.93
CA ASP A 143 -1.03 0.28 -1.48
C ASP A 143 0.29 0.16 -0.73
N ILE A 144 1.23 -0.65 -1.22
CA ILE A 144 2.55 -0.85 -0.59
C ILE A 144 3.44 0.40 -0.74
N LEU A 145 3.50 0.96 -1.95
CA LEU A 145 4.47 1.99 -2.30
C LEU A 145 4.12 3.36 -1.69
N VAL A 146 2.84 3.68 -1.51
CA VAL A 146 2.44 4.98 -0.93
C VAL A 146 2.96 5.16 0.50
N TYR A 147 3.01 4.09 1.30
CA TYR A 147 3.55 4.11 2.67
C TYR A 147 5.07 3.90 2.75
N LYS A 148 5.71 3.55 1.62
CA LYS A 148 7.12 3.15 1.56
C LYS A 148 7.42 2.01 2.54
N ALA A 149 6.54 1.00 2.58
CA ALA A 149 6.70 -0.13 3.48
C ALA A 149 7.96 -0.93 3.13
N SER A 150 8.78 -1.23 4.14
CA SER A 150 9.99 -2.06 3.98
C SER A 150 9.71 -3.54 4.24
N HIS A 151 8.64 -3.85 4.98
CA HIS A 151 8.21 -5.20 5.31
C HIS A 151 6.73 -5.39 4.99
N VAL A 152 6.40 -6.43 4.24
CA VAL A 152 5.02 -6.77 3.85
C VAL A 152 4.82 -8.27 4.11
N PRO A 153 4.32 -8.66 5.29
CA PRO A 153 4.10 -10.06 5.61
C PRO A 153 2.95 -10.61 4.76
N VAL A 154 3.26 -11.59 3.93
CA VAL A 154 2.30 -12.22 3.01
C VAL A 154 2.46 -13.75 3.01
N GLY A 155 1.39 -14.45 2.63
CA GLY A 155 1.43 -15.89 2.39
C GLY A 155 2.16 -16.24 1.08
N GLU A 156 2.47 -17.52 0.89
CA GLU A 156 3.17 -18.02 -0.31
C GLU A 156 2.42 -17.68 -1.61
N ASP A 157 1.09 -17.65 -1.58
CA ASP A 157 0.22 -17.33 -2.71
C ASP A 157 0.30 -15.86 -3.16
N GLN A 158 0.84 -14.98 -2.31
CA GLN A 158 0.94 -13.54 -2.55
C GLN A 158 2.37 -13.06 -2.85
N VAL A 159 3.35 -13.97 -2.84
CA VAL A 159 4.76 -13.63 -3.11
C VAL A 159 4.92 -13.01 -4.50
N ALA A 160 4.20 -13.52 -5.49
CA ALA A 160 4.23 -12.99 -6.86
C ALA A 160 3.77 -11.53 -6.94
N HIS A 161 2.81 -11.10 -6.11
CA HIS A 161 2.33 -9.71 -6.06
C HIS A 161 3.36 -8.77 -5.45
N VAL A 162 4.07 -9.24 -4.41
CA VAL A 162 5.17 -8.47 -3.79
C VAL A 162 6.34 -8.33 -4.77
N GLU A 163 6.67 -9.38 -5.52
CA GLU A 163 7.70 -9.28 -6.56
C GLU A 163 7.29 -8.34 -7.70
N LEU A 164 6.03 -8.39 -8.16
CA LEU A 164 5.49 -7.41 -9.10
C LEU A 164 5.64 -5.98 -8.56
N THR A 165 5.34 -5.75 -7.29
CA THR A 165 5.49 -4.44 -6.64
C THR A 165 6.95 -3.95 -6.73
N ARG A 166 7.93 -4.83 -6.51
CA ARG A 166 9.36 -4.51 -6.63
C ARG A 166 9.76 -4.16 -8.06
N GLU A 167 9.22 -4.87 -9.05
CA GLU A 167 9.44 -4.56 -10.47
C GLU A 167 8.85 -3.21 -10.87
N VAL A 168 7.61 -2.93 -10.44
CA VAL A 168 6.92 -1.65 -10.69
C VAL A 168 7.70 -0.49 -10.06
N ALA A 169 8.15 -0.64 -8.81
CA ALA A 169 8.98 0.36 -8.13
C ALA A 169 10.30 0.62 -8.88
N ARG A 170 11.00 -0.45 -9.31
CA ARG A 170 12.23 -0.33 -10.10
C ARG A 170 11.99 0.39 -11.42
N ARG A 171 10.88 0.07 -12.11
CA ARG A 171 10.51 0.73 -13.36
C ARG A 171 10.14 2.19 -13.16
N PHE A 172 9.36 2.53 -12.15
CA PHE A 172 9.06 3.92 -11.79
C PHE A 172 10.35 4.71 -11.54
N ASN A 173 11.26 4.16 -10.73
CA ASN A 173 12.55 4.80 -10.45
C ASN A 173 13.43 4.90 -11.69
N PHE A 174 13.39 3.93 -12.60
CA PHE A 174 14.12 4.00 -13.87
C PHE A 174 13.59 5.12 -14.79
N LEU A 175 12.27 5.26 -14.91
CA LEU A 175 11.64 6.25 -15.79
C LEU A 175 11.72 7.67 -15.24
N TYR A 176 11.46 7.83 -13.93
CA TYR A 176 11.27 9.13 -13.29
C TYR A 176 12.36 9.48 -12.26
N GLY A 177 13.00 8.48 -11.66
CA GLY A 177 14.11 8.65 -10.71
C GLY A 177 15.43 9.00 -11.41
N LYS A 178 15.41 10.05 -12.23
CA LYS A 178 16.54 10.53 -13.05
C LYS A 178 17.62 11.23 -12.22
N THR A 179 18.10 10.62 -11.14
CA THR A 179 19.51 10.61 -10.72
C THR A 179 19.64 9.70 -9.48
N PRO A 180 20.52 8.68 -9.47
CA PRO A 180 20.79 7.88 -8.27
C PRO A 180 21.26 8.74 -7.09
N ASP A 181 21.94 9.85 -7.39
CA ASP A 181 22.36 10.87 -6.44
C ASP A 181 21.38 12.05 -6.38
N PHE A 182 20.15 11.94 -6.89
CA PHE A 182 19.19 13.05 -6.91
C PHE A 182 18.96 13.61 -5.51
N GLU A 183 18.72 12.72 -4.54
CA GLU A 183 18.46 13.13 -3.16
C GLU A 183 19.72 13.74 -2.52
N GLU A 184 20.90 13.20 -2.84
CA GLU A 184 22.18 13.70 -2.36
C GLU A 184 22.53 15.06 -2.99
N ARG A 185 22.33 15.22 -4.29
CA ARG A 185 22.45 16.47 -5.05
C ARG A 185 21.47 17.52 -4.57
N ALA A 186 20.22 17.14 -4.30
CA ALA A 186 19.22 18.03 -3.74
C ALA A 186 19.64 18.50 -2.34
N LYS A 187 20.10 17.59 -1.47
CA LYS A 187 20.65 17.93 -0.15
C LYS A 187 21.86 18.87 -0.26
N LEU A 188 22.79 18.61 -1.17
CA LEU A 188 23.96 19.44 -1.44
C LEU A 188 23.58 20.82 -1.99
N ALA A 189 22.62 20.90 -2.91
CA ALA A 189 22.11 22.16 -3.45
C ALA A 189 21.45 23.01 -2.35
N ILE A 190 20.62 22.40 -1.50
CA ILE A 190 20.02 23.06 -0.33
C ILE A 190 21.10 23.55 0.65
N ALA A 191 22.19 22.80 0.83
CA ALA A 191 23.30 23.25 1.67
C ALA A 191 24.04 24.46 1.06
N LYS A 192 24.22 24.48 -0.26
CA LYS A 192 24.93 25.55 -0.99
C LYS A 192 24.21 26.91 -0.98
N ILE A 193 22.88 26.94 -0.86
CA ILE A 193 22.10 28.20 -0.82
C ILE A 193 22.17 28.94 0.54
N GLY A 194 22.89 28.38 1.53
CA GLY A 194 23.11 28.99 2.85
C GLY A 194 22.01 28.69 3.87
N LYS A 195 22.37 28.68 5.18
CA LYS A 195 21.49 28.22 6.29
C LYS A 195 20.08 28.82 6.29
N LYS A 196 19.96 30.13 6.05
CA LYS A 196 18.66 30.84 6.08
C LYS A 196 17.75 30.39 4.93
N ASN A 197 18.27 30.36 3.70
CA ASN A 197 17.52 29.95 2.52
C ASN A 197 17.25 28.45 2.52
N ALA A 198 18.16 27.64 3.05
CA ALA A 198 17.95 26.20 3.25
C ALA A 198 16.76 25.92 4.18
N LYS A 199 16.66 26.68 5.29
CA LYS A 199 15.54 26.57 6.23
C LYS A 199 14.22 26.98 5.56
N LEU A 200 14.24 28.08 4.81
CA LEU A 200 13.08 28.58 4.08
C LEU A 200 12.60 27.61 3.01
N TYR A 201 13.51 27.09 2.18
CA TYR A 201 13.22 26.06 1.18
C TYR A 201 12.56 24.82 1.81
N ARG A 202 13.11 24.32 2.93
CA ARG A 202 12.52 23.16 3.62
C ARG A 202 11.12 23.47 4.14
N GLN A 203 10.88 24.69 4.61
CA GLN A 203 9.57 25.12 5.07
C GLN A 203 8.56 25.20 3.91
N TYR A 204 8.93 25.77 2.77
CA TYR A 204 8.08 25.82 1.58
C TYR A 204 7.83 24.45 0.97
N ARG A 205 8.86 23.60 0.87
CA ARG A 205 8.69 22.20 0.46
C ARG A 205 7.72 21.46 1.37
N LYS A 206 7.81 21.69 2.68
CA LYS A 206 6.90 21.09 3.67
C LYS A 206 5.46 21.57 3.45
N ARG A 207 5.24 22.88 3.27
CA ARG A 207 3.92 23.46 2.97
C ARG A 207 3.34 22.90 1.68
N TYR A 208 4.13 22.81 0.62
CA TYR A 208 3.70 22.22 -0.64
C TYR A 208 3.33 20.73 -0.49
N GLN A 209 4.20 19.92 0.13
CA GLN A 209 4.03 18.47 0.22
C GLN A 209 2.95 18.04 1.23
N GLU A 210 2.80 18.76 2.34
CA GLU A 210 1.86 18.36 3.42
C GLU A 210 0.55 19.15 3.37
N GLN A 211 0.54 20.36 2.79
CA GLN A 211 -0.62 21.25 2.82
C GLN A 211 -1.14 21.61 1.42
N GLY A 212 -0.50 21.11 0.35
CA GLY A 212 -0.93 21.35 -1.03
C GLY A 212 -0.78 22.80 -1.50
N ASP A 213 0.01 23.62 -0.80
CA ASP A 213 0.17 25.04 -1.09
C ASP A 213 1.01 25.28 -2.35
N GLN A 214 0.33 25.51 -3.49
CA GLN A 214 0.98 25.68 -4.79
C GLN A 214 1.78 26.98 -4.93
N GLU A 215 1.56 27.99 -4.08
CA GLU A 215 2.35 29.23 -4.09
C GLU A 215 3.74 29.06 -3.44
N SER A 216 3.98 27.90 -2.80
CA SER A 216 5.27 27.58 -2.18
C SER A 216 6.36 27.12 -3.17
N LEU A 217 6.07 27.07 -4.49
CA LEU A 217 7.00 26.67 -5.55
C LEU A 217 7.64 27.86 -6.28
#